data_AF-A0ABD2NKN1-F1
#
_entry.id   AF-A0ABD2NKN1-F1
#
_cell.length_a   1.000
_cell.length_b   1.000
_cell.length_c   1.000
_cell.angle_alpha   90.00
_cell.angle_beta   90.00
_cell.angle_gamma   90.00
#
_symmetry.space_group_name_H-M   'P 1'
#
loop_
_entity.id
_entity.type
_entity.pdbx_description
1 polymer ?
#
loop_
_entity_poly.entity_id
_entity_poly.type
_entity_poly.pdbx_seq_one_letter_code
_entity_poly.pdbx_strand_id
1 'polypeptide(L)'
;MKSLKTELNEIKKEVSILKNSNFDYDDVIFEISDISLRARNVILLDVKEFDLSNLKKRIAHDTNESTKLLVPAGVGMDDVMKEVRIGKKGNKSRPTKVVLSSTDVSLKILKNRTAVCNACNHKLSLFEDGYRYAESANEGYSSST
;
A
#
# COMPACT_ATOMS: atom_id res chain seq x y z
N MET A 1 21.18 16.74 -49.58
CA MET A 1 21.64 17.70 -48.56
C MET A 1 20.52 18.38 -47.74
N LYS A 2 19.22 18.07 -47.93
CA LYS A 2 18.14 18.63 -47.10
C LYS A 2 17.84 17.86 -45.79
N SER A 3 18.21 16.57 -45.66
CA SER A 3 17.83 15.77 -44.47
C SER A 3 18.67 16.09 -43.22
N LEU A 4 19.97 16.34 -43.37
CA LEU A 4 20.86 16.69 -42.25
C LEU A 4 20.43 17.94 -41.48
N LYS A 5 19.88 18.96 -42.17
CA LYS A 5 19.37 20.17 -41.50
C LYS A 5 18.10 19.91 -40.70
N THR A 6 17.27 18.97 -41.16
CA THR A 6 16.05 18.55 -40.47
C THR A 6 16.40 17.75 -39.22
N GLU A 7 17.28 16.76 -39.35
CA GLU A 7 17.78 15.95 -38.22
C GLU A 7 18.44 16.82 -37.14
N LEU A 8 19.23 17.82 -37.54
CA LEU A 8 19.90 18.73 -36.60
C LEU A 8 18.91 19.64 -35.87
N ASN A 9 17.79 19.99 -36.50
CA ASN A 9 16.72 20.76 -35.85
C ASN A 9 15.88 19.90 -34.90
N GLU A 10 15.64 18.63 -35.23
CA GLU A 10 14.98 17.68 -34.34
C GLU A 10 15.81 17.42 -33.08
N ILE A 11 17.12 17.16 -33.24
CA ILE A 11 18.04 16.98 -32.12
C ILE A 11 18.09 18.24 -31.24
N LYS A 12 18.12 19.44 -31.83
CA LYS A 12 18.08 20.70 -31.05
C LYS A 12 16.80 20.84 -30.24
N LYS A 13 15.67 20.42 -30.81
CA LYS A 13 14.37 20.45 -30.13
C LYS A 13 14.35 19.48 -28.96
N GLU A 14 14.84 18.25 -29.12
CA GLU A 14 14.96 17.27 -28.04
C GLU A 14 15.90 17.74 -26.93
N VAL A 15 17.07 18.30 -27.28
CA VAL A 15 18.01 18.85 -26.30
C VAL A 15 17.41 20.04 -25.54
N SER A 16 16.63 20.90 -26.20
CA SER A 16 15.91 21.98 -25.52
C SER A 16 14.83 21.47 -24.57
N ILE A 17 14.14 20.39 -24.90
CA ILE A 17 13.17 19.74 -24.02
C ILE A 17 13.88 19.14 -22.79
N LEU A 18 14.98 18.42 -22.99
CA LEU A 18 15.78 17.83 -21.92
C LEU A 18 16.45 18.87 -21.00
N LYS A 19 16.86 20.01 -21.55
CA LYS A 19 17.40 21.13 -20.74
C LYS A 19 16.32 21.86 -19.95
N ASN A 20 15.07 21.82 -20.40
CA ASN A 20 13.93 22.42 -19.73
C ASN A 20 13.20 21.46 -18.79
N SER A 21 13.50 20.15 -18.84
CA SER A 21 13.06 19.22 -17.82
C SER A 21 13.93 19.39 -16.58
N ASN A 22 13.47 20.25 -15.65
CA ASN A 22 13.87 20.16 -14.24
C ASN A 22 13.30 18.85 -13.67
N PHE A 23 13.86 17.73 -14.09
CA PHE A 23 13.51 16.43 -13.55
C PHE A 23 14.29 16.26 -12.26
N ASP A 24 13.58 16.34 -11.13
CA ASP A 24 14.19 16.13 -9.83
C ASP A 24 14.38 14.63 -9.62
N TYR A 25 15.62 14.17 -9.83
CA TYR A 25 15.98 12.78 -9.62
C TYR A 25 15.86 12.37 -8.15
N ASP A 26 15.98 13.32 -7.22
CA ASP A 26 15.87 13.03 -5.79
C ASP A 26 14.44 12.64 -5.42
N ASP A 27 13.43 13.30 -6.02
CA ASP A 27 12.02 12.95 -5.85
C ASP A 27 11.74 11.51 -6.35
N VAL A 28 12.31 11.14 -7.49
CA VAL A 28 12.15 9.80 -8.07
C VAL A 28 12.81 8.74 -7.18
N ILE A 29 14.03 8.99 -6.71
CA ILE A 29 14.75 8.09 -5.81
C ILE A 29 13.99 7.95 -4.50
N PHE A 30 13.45 9.05 -3.97
CA PHE A 30 12.62 9.05 -2.77
C PHE A 30 11.36 8.19 -2.97
N GLU A 31 10.65 8.35 -4.08
CA GLU A 31 9.45 7.57 -4.38
C GLU A 31 9.75 6.07 -4.50
N ILE A 32 10.83 5.68 -5.17
CA ILE A 32 11.24 4.27 -5.28
C ILE A 32 11.53 3.68 -3.90
N SER A 33 12.23 4.44 -3.04
CA SER A 33 12.54 4.03 -1.68
C SER A 33 11.27 3.86 -0.84
N ASP A 34 10.35 4.81 -0.92
CA ASP A 34 9.08 4.78 -0.20
C ASP A 34 8.17 3.62 -0.67
N ILE A 35 8.08 3.37 -1.99
CA ILE A 35 7.38 2.22 -2.54
C ILE A 35 7.98 0.91 -2.01
N SER A 36 9.31 0.80 -1.97
CA SER A 36 9.99 -0.38 -1.46
C SER A 36 9.69 -0.62 0.02
N LEU A 37 9.64 0.43 0.83
CA LEU A 37 9.26 0.36 2.25
C LEU A 37 7.77 0.05 2.45
N ARG A 38 6.91 0.45 1.52
CA ARG A 38 5.48 0.18 1.55
C ARG A 38 5.12 -1.21 1.03
N ALA A 39 5.90 -1.78 0.12
CA ALA A 39 5.64 -3.10 -0.47
C ALA A 39 5.57 -4.24 0.55
N ARG A 40 6.24 -4.10 1.70
CA ARG A 40 6.16 -5.06 2.84
C ARG A 40 4.93 -4.85 3.74
N ASN A 41 4.09 -3.88 3.47
CA ASN A 41 2.92 -3.59 4.30
C ASN A 41 1.66 -4.19 3.67
N VAL A 42 0.75 -4.65 4.51
CA VAL A 42 -0.61 -5.02 4.11
C VAL A 42 -1.61 -4.20 4.90
N ILE A 43 -2.70 -3.82 4.25
CA ILE A 43 -3.81 -3.11 4.90
C ILE A 43 -4.99 -4.04 5.03
N LEU A 44 -5.44 -4.21 6.28
CA LEU A 44 -6.59 -5.02 6.66
C LEU A 44 -7.78 -4.11 6.96
N LEU A 45 -8.90 -4.33 6.28
CA LEU A 45 -10.16 -3.63 6.56
C LEU A 45 -11.06 -4.46 7.50
N ASP A 46 -11.95 -3.77 8.22
CA ASP A 46 -12.98 -4.36 9.09
C ASP A 46 -12.45 -5.26 10.23
N VAL A 47 -11.18 -5.10 10.62
CA VAL A 47 -10.64 -5.72 11.84
C VAL A 47 -11.25 -5.03 13.06
N LYS A 48 -11.93 -5.78 13.93
CA LYS A 48 -12.60 -5.24 15.12
C LYS A 48 -11.62 -4.43 15.98
N GLU A 49 -11.99 -3.19 16.31
CA GLU A 49 -11.21 -2.38 17.23
C GLU A 49 -11.50 -2.75 18.68
N PHE A 50 -10.46 -2.68 19.52
CA PHE A 50 -10.58 -2.89 20.95
C PHE A 50 -10.44 -1.57 21.71
N ASP A 51 -11.46 -1.23 22.50
CA ASP A 51 -11.57 0.05 23.20
C ASP A 51 -11.11 -0.08 24.66
N LEU A 52 -9.80 -0.26 24.86
CA LEU A 52 -9.18 -0.19 26.19
C LEU A 52 -8.47 1.16 26.38
N SER A 53 -8.50 1.69 27.60
CA SER A 53 -7.73 2.90 27.94
C SER A 53 -6.21 2.69 27.83
N ASN A 54 -5.73 1.45 27.95
CA ASN A 54 -4.32 1.11 27.91
C ASN A 54 -3.82 0.84 26.48
N LEU A 55 -2.91 1.70 25.99
CA LEU A 55 -2.31 1.60 24.66
C LEU A 55 -1.58 0.26 24.42
N LYS A 56 -0.80 -0.24 25.38
CA LYS A 56 -0.05 -1.50 25.22
C LYS A 56 -0.98 -2.69 25.02
N LYS A 57 -2.07 -2.74 25.79
CA LYS A 57 -3.08 -3.81 25.65
C LYS A 57 -3.81 -3.74 24.32
N ARG A 58 -4.07 -2.52 23.81
CA ARG A 58 -4.67 -2.32 22.48
C ARG A 58 -3.76 -2.82 21.38
N ILE A 59 -2.48 -2.44 21.40
CA ILE A 59 -1.50 -2.90 20.40
C ILE A 59 -1.41 -4.43 20.43
N ALA A 60 -1.26 -5.03 21.61
CA ALA A 60 -1.17 -6.49 21.73
C ALA A 60 -2.44 -7.21 21.23
N HIS A 61 -3.63 -6.65 21.50
CA HIS A 61 -4.88 -7.18 20.98
C HIS A 61 -4.93 -7.09 19.45
N ASP A 62 -4.68 -5.91 18.89
CA ASP A 62 -4.67 -5.69 17.45
C ASP A 62 -3.68 -6.64 16.75
N THR A 63 -2.44 -6.74 17.26
CA THR A 63 -1.42 -7.68 16.77
C THR A 63 -1.87 -9.13 16.81
N ASN A 64 -2.51 -9.56 17.90
CA ASN A 64 -3.00 -10.92 18.00
C ASN A 64 -4.14 -11.20 17.01
N GLU A 65 -5.08 -10.27 16.85
CA GLU A 65 -6.18 -10.41 15.90
C GLU A 65 -5.65 -10.43 14.46
N SER A 66 -4.83 -9.48 14.07
CA SER A 66 -4.24 -9.44 12.72
C SER A 66 -3.40 -10.68 12.43
N THR A 67 -2.61 -11.16 13.39
CA THR A 67 -1.83 -12.39 13.21
C THR A 67 -2.73 -13.59 12.95
N LYS A 68 -3.81 -13.78 13.73
CA LYS A 68 -4.78 -14.88 13.52
C LYS A 68 -5.37 -14.85 12.11
N LEU A 69 -5.68 -13.66 11.59
CA LEU A 69 -6.22 -13.50 10.24
C LEU A 69 -5.20 -13.90 9.16
N LEU A 70 -3.91 -13.74 9.44
CA LEU A 70 -2.82 -14.01 8.50
C LEU A 70 -2.24 -15.44 8.61
N VAL A 71 -2.50 -16.18 9.70
CA VAL A 71 -2.10 -17.59 9.87
C VAL A 71 -2.45 -18.49 8.67
N PRO A 72 -3.63 -18.39 8.02
CA PRO A 72 -3.97 -19.19 6.84
C PRO A 72 -3.02 -18.97 5.64
N ALA A 73 -2.37 -17.81 5.55
CA ALA A 73 -1.32 -17.54 4.56
C ALA A 73 0.06 -18.07 5.02
N GLY A 74 0.13 -18.77 6.16
CA GLY A 74 1.36 -19.25 6.76
C GLY A 74 2.25 -18.13 7.29
N VAL A 75 1.65 -17.08 7.85
CA VAL A 75 2.35 -15.96 8.49
C VAL A 75 2.42 -16.22 9.99
N GLY A 76 3.62 -16.14 10.55
CA GLY A 76 3.87 -16.26 11.98
C GLY A 76 3.82 -14.92 12.71
N MET A 77 3.92 -14.96 14.04
CA MET A 77 3.97 -13.73 14.86
C MET A 77 5.27 -12.94 14.63
N ASP A 78 6.38 -13.65 14.39
CA ASP A 78 7.69 -13.04 14.12
C ASP A 78 7.76 -12.33 12.76
N ASP A 79 6.82 -12.62 11.86
CA ASP A 79 6.70 -11.94 10.57
C ASP A 79 6.06 -10.55 10.70
N VAL A 80 5.38 -10.26 11.81
CA VAL A 80 4.69 -8.98 12.04
C VAL A 80 5.59 -8.06 12.86
N MET A 81 6.16 -7.05 12.22
CA MET A 81 7.05 -6.09 12.88
C MET A 81 6.30 -5.00 13.64
N LYS A 82 5.21 -4.51 13.06
CA LYS A 82 4.46 -3.38 13.61
C LYS A 82 3.03 -3.37 13.11
N GLU A 83 2.14 -2.89 13.96
CA GLU A 83 0.75 -2.69 13.61
C GLU A 83 0.27 -1.28 13.98
N VAL A 84 -0.45 -0.65 13.06
CA VAL A 84 -0.95 0.72 13.23
C VAL A 84 -2.35 0.86 12.64
N ARG A 85 -3.28 1.44 13.40
CA ARG A 85 -4.58 1.86 12.88
C ARG A 85 -4.44 3.16 12.09
N ILE A 86 -4.97 3.20 10.88
CA ILE A 86 -4.93 4.37 9.99
C ILE A 86 -6.14 5.27 10.27
N GLY A 87 -5.91 6.58 10.40
CA GLY A 87 -6.96 7.58 10.49
C GLY A 87 -7.56 7.79 11.89
N LYS A 88 -8.56 8.68 11.95
CA LYS A 88 -9.28 9.08 13.17
C LYS A 88 -10.42 8.11 13.49
N LYS A 89 -10.69 7.90 14.78
CA LYS A 89 -11.77 7.00 15.24
C LYS A 89 -13.11 7.56 14.76
N GLY A 90 -13.95 6.70 14.19
CA GLY A 90 -15.30 7.02 13.73
C GLY A 90 -16.27 5.90 14.10
N ASN A 91 -17.37 5.79 13.35
CA ASN A 91 -18.40 4.77 13.60
C ASN A 91 -18.02 3.37 13.08
N LYS A 92 -17.08 3.28 12.14
CA LYS A 92 -16.56 2.03 11.60
C LYS A 92 -15.17 1.73 12.15
N SER A 93 -14.81 0.45 12.19
CA SER A 93 -13.44 0.02 12.48
C SER A 93 -12.46 0.65 11.49
N ARG A 94 -11.37 1.22 12.02
CA ARG A 94 -10.31 1.79 11.19
C ARG A 94 -9.50 0.71 10.49
N PRO A 95 -9.00 0.99 9.27
CA PRO A 95 -8.03 0.13 8.61
C PRO A 95 -6.82 -0.12 9.51
N THR A 96 -6.30 -1.35 9.45
CA THR A 96 -5.08 -1.73 10.14
C THR A 96 -3.96 -1.92 9.14
N LYS A 97 -2.90 -1.13 9.27
CA LYS A 97 -1.64 -1.33 8.57
C LYS A 97 -0.77 -2.30 9.36
N VAL A 98 -0.43 -3.42 8.75
CA VAL A 98 0.51 -4.41 9.27
C VAL A 98 1.81 -4.28 8.48
N VAL A 99 2.90 -3.97 9.17
CA VAL A 99 4.26 -3.89 8.61
C VAL A 99 4.92 -5.24 8.84
N LEU A 100 5.33 -5.89 7.75
CA LEU A 100 5.87 -7.23 7.79
C LEU A 100 7.40 -7.21 7.76
N SER A 101 8.01 -8.33 8.14
CA SER A 101 9.46 -8.54 8.17
C SER A 101 10.10 -8.40 6.79
N SER A 102 9.39 -8.79 5.73
CA SER A 102 9.85 -8.71 4.35
C SER A 102 8.71 -8.59 3.33
N THR A 103 9.05 -8.17 2.12
CA THR A 103 8.13 -8.15 0.96
C THR A 103 7.69 -9.55 0.54
N ASP A 104 8.50 -10.59 0.79
CA ASP A 104 8.10 -11.95 0.45
C ASP A 104 6.92 -12.43 1.30
N VAL A 105 6.85 -11.99 2.56
CA VAL A 105 5.70 -12.28 3.43
C VAL A 105 4.45 -11.57 2.92
N SER A 106 4.54 -10.29 2.52
CA SER A 106 3.38 -9.57 1.95
C SER A 106 2.87 -10.25 0.67
N LEU A 107 3.77 -10.64 -0.22
CA LEU A 107 3.45 -11.40 -1.43
C LEU A 107 2.82 -12.76 -1.13
N LYS A 108 3.30 -13.47 -0.09
CA LYS A 108 2.70 -14.74 0.35
C LYS A 108 1.26 -14.55 0.82
N ILE A 109 0.98 -13.48 1.55
CA ILE A 109 -0.38 -13.12 1.98
C ILE A 109 -1.27 -12.83 0.78
N LEU A 110 -0.78 -12.03 -0.17
CA LEU A 110 -1.52 -11.66 -1.39
C LEU A 110 -1.85 -12.87 -2.25
N LYS A 111 -0.90 -13.79 -2.43
CA LYS A 111 -1.10 -15.06 -3.16
C LYS A 111 -2.14 -15.95 -2.48
N ASN A 112 -2.24 -15.91 -1.16
CA ASN A 112 -3.19 -16.68 -0.36
C ASN A 112 -4.40 -15.85 0.09
N ARG A 113 -4.69 -14.73 -0.59
CA ARG A 113 -5.77 -13.80 -0.23
C ARG A 113 -7.10 -14.51 -0.01
N THR A 114 -7.45 -15.48 -0.85
CA THR A 114 -8.70 -16.25 -0.72
C THR A 114 -8.76 -17.02 0.59
N ALA A 115 -7.66 -17.67 1.01
CA ALA A 115 -7.61 -18.40 2.27
C ALA A 115 -7.74 -17.46 3.47
N VAL A 116 -7.07 -16.30 3.40
CA VAL A 116 -7.13 -15.25 4.41
C VAL A 116 -8.54 -14.66 4.51
N CYS A 117 -9.17 -14.32 3.38
CA CYS A 117 -10.53 -13.81 3.34
C CYS A 117 -11.56 -14.84 3.84
N ASN A 118 -11.41 -16.12 3.50
CA ASN A 118 -12.35 -17.18 3.90
C ASN A 118 -12.22 -17.62 5.36
N ALA A 119 -11.04 -17.47 5.95
CA ALA A 119 -10.86 -17.67 7.40
C ALA A 119 -11.62 -16.62 8.23
N CYS A 120 -12.11 -15.57 7.59
CA CYS A 120 -12.87 -14.50 8.20
C CYS A 120 -14.35 -14.62 7.79
N ASN A 121 -15.28 -14.64 8.75
CA ASN A 121 -16.71 -14.35 8.47
C ASN A 121 -16.96 -12.87 8.09
N HIS A 122 -15.90 -12.13 7.79
CA HIS A 122 -15.89 -10.72 7.45
C HIS A 122 -15.20 -10.53 6.12
N LYS A 123 -15.73 -9.58 5.34
CA LYS A 123 -15.26 -9.20 4.01
C LYS A 123 -13.90 -8.49 4.10
N LEU A 124 -12.88 -9.22 4.54
CA LEU A 124 -11.53 -8.71 4.69
C LEU A 124 -11.03 -8.27 3.31
N SER A 125 -10.81 -6.98 3.15
CA SER A 125 -10.20 -6.43 1.94
C SER A 125 -8.74 -6.17 2.23
N LEU A 126 -7.89 -6.82 1.45
CA LEU A 126 -6.44 -6.75 1.58
C LEU A 126 -5.89 -5.90 0.44
N PHE A 127 -5.11 -4.88 0.78
CA PHE A 127 -4.51 -3.97 -0.18
C PHE A 127 -2.99 -3.97 -0.03
N GLU A 128 -2.31 -3.88 -1.16
CA GLU A 128 -0.92 -3.45 -1.21
C GLU A 128 -0.83 -1.97 -0.84
N ASP A 129 0.11 -1.62 0.02
CA ASP A 129 0.43 -0.22 0.36
C ASP A 129 1.30 0.44 -0.73
N GLY A 130 1.49 -0.20 -1.90
CA GLY A 130 2.35 0.29 -2.99
C GLY A 130 1.71 1.33 -3.91
N TYR A 131 0.38 1.32 -4.07
CA TYR A 131 -0.31 2.16 -5.05
C TYR A 131 -0.90 3.41 -4.41
N ARG A 132 -0.74 4.58 -5.07
CA ARG A 132 -1.41 5.81 -4.67
C ARG A 132 -2.93 5.57 -4.69
N TYR A 133 -3.58 5.72 -3.55
CA TYR A 133 -5.04 5.58 -3.35
C TYR A 133 -5.91 6.60 -4.12
N ALA A 134 -5.38 7.28 -5.15
CA ALA A 134 -6.00 8.46 -5.74
C ALA A 134 -7.00 8.15 -6.88
N GLU A 135 -7.02 6.96 -7.46
CA GLU A 135 -7.86 6.70 -8.65
C GLU A 135 -9.06 5.79 -8.39
N SER A 136 -9.00 4.87 -7.42
CA SER A 136 -10.13 3.96 -7.13
C SER A 136 -11.27 4.57 -6.31
N ALA A 137 -11.17 5.84 -5.91
CA ALA A 137 -12.26 6.58 -5.25
C ALA A 137 -13.18 7.31 -6.24
N ASN A 138 -12.79 7.44 -7.52
CA ASN A 138 -13.55 8.19 -8.53
C ASN A 138 -14.32 7.30 -9.53
N GLU A 139 -14.16 5.98 -9.51
CA GLU A 139 -14.91 5.08 -10.42
C GLU A 139 -16.18 4.47 -9.79
N GLY A 140 -16.53 4.84 -8.56
CA GLY A 140 -17.64 4.23 -7.80
C GLY A 140 -18.93 5.05 -7.67
N TYR A 141 -18.98 6.29 -8.14
CA TYR A 141 -20.20 7.11 -8.12
C TYR A 141 -20.45 7.73 -9.50
N SER A 142 -20.74 6.88 -10.48
CA SER A 142 -21.54 7.31 -11.62
C SER A 142 -23.00 7.43 -11.17
N SER A 143 -23.41 8.68 -11.05
CA SER A 143 -24.78 9.20 -11.12
C SER A 143 -25.83 8.19 -11.59
N SER A 144 -26.78 7.86 -10.72
CA SER A 144 -28.14 7.52 -11.13
C SER A 144 -29.00 8.75 -10.86
N THR A 145 -29.33 9.47 -11.94
CA THR A 145 -30.54 10.30 -12.02
C THR A 145 -31.78 9.45 -11.85
#